data_AF-A0A3C0GGW2-F1
#
_entry.id   AF-A0A3C0GGW2-F1
#
_cell.length_a   1.000
_cell.length_b   1.000
_cell.length_c   1.000
_cell.angle_alpha   90.00
_cell.angle_beta   90.00
_cell.angle_gamma   90.00
#
_symmetry.space_group_name_H-M   'P 1'
#
loop_
_entity.id
_entity.type
_entity.pdbx_description
1 polymer ?
#
loop_
_entity_poly.entity_id
_entity_poly.type
_entity_poly.pdbx_seq_one_letter_code
_entity_poly.pdbx_strand_id
1 'polypeptide(L)'
;MNLKFSKTKNSIYIGALLLSGFAIAQDSIPNAEADQAQAMEAAAEAVTVKKDSSNNFKRIKLDGIAAVVGDYVILDSDIEKTLIDLKSQGASTEDITHCGLLGKLMEDRLYANQAVQDSILVSDDEVNAT
;
A
#
# COMPACT_ATOMS: atom_id res chain seq x y z
N MET A 1 39.39 40.11 -7.80
CA MET A 1 40.55 39.41 -7.20
C MET A 1 40.14 38.97 -5.80
N ASN A 2 39.72 37.73 -5.58
CA ASN A 2 40.49 36.47 -5.43
C ASN A 2 40.97 36.26 -3.97
N LEU A 3 41.02 34.97 -3.61
CA LEU A 3 41.42 34.27 -2.37
C LEU A 3 40.29 33.91 -1.38
N LYS A 4 40.15 32.66 -0.91
CA LYS A 4 40.68 31.35 -1.31
C LYS A 4 39.94 30.29 -0.46
N PHE A 5 39.52 29.19 -1.07
CA PHE A 5 39.03 27.97 -0.40
C PHE A 5 40.04 27.42 0.62
N SER A 6 39.60 27.04 1.82
CA SER A 6 40.18 25.95 2.64
C SER A 6 39.48 25.81 4.01
N LYS A 7 38.73 24.71 4.21
CA LYS A 7 38.63 23.96 5.49
C LYS A 7 37.88 22.62 5.33
N THR A 8 38.25 21.84 4.30
CA THR A 8 37.68 20.50 4.02
C THR A 8 38.45 19.37 4.70
N LYS A 9 38.79 19.51 5.99
CA LYS A 9 39.61 18.51 6.71
C LYS A 9 38.84 17.59 7.66
N ASN A 10 37.55 17.86 7.91
CA ASN A 10 36.69 17.03 8.77
C ASN A 10 35.60 16.24 8.02
N SER A 11 35.43 16.48 6.72
CA SER A 11 34.44 15.78 5.88
C SER A 11 35.00 14.47 5.27
N ILE A 12 36.33 14.35 5.18
CA ILE A 12 37.01 13.18 4.59
C ILE A 12 37.05 11.98 5.55
N TYR A 13 36.92 12.20 6.87
CA TYR A 13 36.97 11.13 7.88
C TYR A 13 35.62 10.43 8.14
N ILE A 14 34.49 11.00 7.71
CA ILE A 14 33.16 10.37 7.87
C ILE A 14 32.83 9.44 6.69
N GLY A 15 33.44 9.65 5.52
CA GLY A 15 33.30 8.77 4.36
C GLY A 15 34.11 7.46 4.43
N ALA A 16 35.07 7.35 5.36
CA ALA A 16 35.94 6.18 5.49
C ALA A 16 35.47 5.16 6.55
N LEU A 17 34.39 5.44 7.30
CA LEU A 17 33.89 4.58 8.38
C LEU A 17 32.64 3.76 8.00
N LEU A 18 32.13 3.90 6.77
CA LEU A 18 30.95 3.18 6.26
C LEU A 18 31.28 2.17 5.14
N LEU A 19 32.54 1.74 5.02
CA LEU A 19 32.97 0.76 4.00
C LEU A 19 33.25 -0.67 4.54
N SER A 20 32.96 -0.96 5.81
CA SER A 20 33.15 -2.30 6.40
C SER A 20 31.87 -2.85 7.02
N GLY A 21 30.82 -3.03 6.19
CA GLY A 21 29.53 -3.53 6.68
C GLY A 21 28.56 -4.11 5.67
N PHE A 22 28.95 -4.41 4.42
CA PHE A 22 28.11 -5.16 3.49
C PHE A 22 28.76 -6.50 3.15
N ALA A 23 28.40 -7.55 3.90
CA ALA A 23 28.53 -8.92 3.44
C ALA A 23 27.31 -9.21 2.54
N ILE A 24 27.55 -9.39 1.24
CA ILE A 24 26.58 -10.02 0.34
C ILE A 24 26.87 -11.52 0.37
N ALA A 25 25.94 -12.30 0.89
CA ALA A 25 25.85 -13.72 0.55
C ALA A 25 25.13 -13.82 -0.80
N GLN A 26 25.86 -14.17 -1.86
CA GLN A 26 25.27 -14.64 -3.11
C GLN A 26 25.12 -16.16 -3.01
N ASP A 27 23.89 -16.65 -2.98
CA ASP A 27 23.58 -18.03 -3.37
C ASP A 27 23.00 -17.97 -4.78
N SER A 28 23.86 -18.19 -5.77
CA SER A 28 23.49 -18.26 -7.17
C SER A 28 23.34 -19.73 -7.55
N ILE A 29 22.10 -20.20 -7.67
CA ILE A 29 21.78 -21.38 -8.47
C ILE A 29 21.78 -20.91 -9.94
N PRO A 30 22.65 -21.47 -10.80
CA PRO A 30 22.64 -21.16 -12.22
C PRO A 30 21.52 -21.97 -12.87
N ASN A 31 20.80 -21.36 -13.81
CA ASN A 31 20.35 -22.07 -15.00
C ASN A 31 20.26 -21.03 -16.11
N ALA A 32 21.39 -20.95 -16.83
CA ALA A 32 21.47 -20.34 -18.13
C ALA A 32 20.86 -21.29 -19.17
N GLU A 33 20.69 -20.72 -20.36
CA GLU A 33 20.54 -21.38 -21.66
C GLU A 33 19.09 -21.61 -22.14
N ALA A 34 18.67 -20.57 -22.87
CA ALA A 34 17.95 -20.74 -24.12
C ALA A 34 18.62 -21.81 -24.99
N ASP A 35 17.82 -22.69 -25.58
CA ASP A 35 18.20 -23.33 -26.84
C ASP A 35 17.02 -23.34 -27.80
N GLN A 36 17.32 -22.96 -29.03
CA GLN A 36 16.42 -22.89 -30.17
C GLN A 36 16.56 -24.15 -31.03
N ALA A 37 15.63 -24.28 -31.99
CA ALA A 37 15.53 -25.30 -33.04
C ALA A 37 14.71 -26.54 -32.63
N GLN A 38 13.80 -27.09 -33.44
CA GLN A 38 13.76 -27.19 -34.91
C GLN A 38 12.31 -27.19 -35.44
N ALA A 39 12.15 -26.67 -36.66
CA ALA A 39 10.97 -26.80 -37.49
C ALA A 39 11.04 -28.07 -38.35
N MET A 40 9.93 -28.81 -38.48
CA MET A 40 9.47 -29.53 -39.69
C MET A 40 8.07 -30.12 -39.39
N GLU A 41 6.99 -29.61 -39.99
CA GLU A 41 6.39 -29.97 -41.29
C GLU A 41 5.24 -30.99 -41.14
N ALA A 42 4.03 -30.57 -41.52
CA ALA A 42 3.11 -31.28 -42.41
C ALA A 42 1.71 -30.64 -42.34
N ALA A 43 1.16 -30.37 -43.52
CA ALA A 43 -0.16 -29.79 -43.74
C ALA A 43 -1.30 -30.75 -43.39
N ALA A 44 -2.40 -30.21 -42.84
CA ALA A 44 -3.77 -30.46 -43.32
C ALA A 44 -4.81 -29.69 -42.49
N GLU A 45 -5.48 -28.79 -43.18
CA GLU A 45 -6.84 -28.24 -43.03
C GLU A 45 -7.75 -28.54 -41.82
N ALA A 46 -8.46 -27.45 -41.47
CA ALA A 46 -9.83 -27.40 -40.99
C ALA A 46 -10.11 -27.89 -39.57
N VAL A 47 -10.12 -26.95 -38.61
CA VAL A 47 -11.36 -26.51 -37.93
C VAL A 47 -11.14 -25.07 -37.48
N THR A 48 -11.78 -24.11 -38.13
CA THR A 48 -12.00 -22.78 -37.54
C THR A 48 -12.99 -22.94 -36.39
N VAL A 49 -12.47 -23.37 -35.24
CA VAL A 49 -13.21 -23.30 -33.99
C VAL A 49 -13.49 -21.81 -33.81
N LYS A 50 -14.76 -21.43 -33.98
CA LYS A 50 -15.25 -20.12 -33.57
C LYS A 50 -14.76 -19.95 -32.14
N LYS A 51 -13.80 -19.05 -31.95
CA LYS A 51 -13.36 -18.61 -30.64
C LYS A 51 -14.57 -17.90 -30.05
N ASP A 52 -15.42 -18.66 -29.35
CA ASP A 52 -16.46 -18.09 -28.52
C ASP A 52 -15.74 -17.05 -27.66
N SER A 53 -16.17 -15.79 -27.85
CA SER A 53 -15.63 -14.65 -27.15
C SER A 53 -15.79 -14.92 -25.66
N SER A 54 -14.75 -15.49 -25.05
CA SER A 54 -14.57 -15.46 -23.62
C SER A 54 -14.47 -13.99 -23.28
N ASN A 55 -15.58 -13.37 -22.91
CA ASN A 55 -15.58 -12.06 -22.31
C ASN A 55 -14.54 -12.13 -21.20
N ASN A 56 -13.42 -11.44 -21.41
CA ASN A 56 -12.32 -11.43 -20.47
C ASN A 56 -12.86 -10.67 -19.26
N PHE A 57 -13.41 -11.40 -18.28
CA PHE A 57 -13.92 -10.81 -17.06
C PHE A 57 -12.73 -10.16 -16.36
N LYS A 58 -12.59 -8.86 -16.56
CA LYS A 58 -11.57 -8.04 -15.94
C LYS A 58 -11.90 -8.04 -14.45
N ARG A 59 -11.18 -8.86 -13.67
CA ARG A 59 -11.31 -8.82 -12.21
C ARG A 59 -10.91 -7.43 -11.73
N ILE A 60 -11.82 -6.77 -11.03
CA ILE A 60 -11.60 -5.47 -10.42
C ILE A 60 -11.46 -5.72 -8.92
N LYS A 61 -10.40 -5.18 -8.30
CA LYS A 61 -10.29 -5.16 -6.85
C LYS A 61 -11.33 -4.17 -6.33
N LEU A 62 -12.17 -4.62 -5.40
CA LEU A 62 -13.26 -3.80 -4.86
C LEU A 62 -12.76 -2.78 -3.85
N ASP A 63 -11.99 -3.24 -2.86
CA ASP A 63 -11.48 -2.40 -1.77
C ASP A 63 -10.15 -2.93 -1.22
N GLY A 64 -9.33 -2.02 -0.70
CA GLY A 64 -8.06 -2.27 -0.04
C GLY A 64 -8.18 -2.15 1.48
N ILE A 65 -7.24 -2.78 2.18
CA ILE A 65 -7.07 -2.58 3.63
C ILE A 65 -6.03 -1.49 3.82
N ALA A 66 -6.41 -0.39 4.47
CA ALA A 66 -5.54 0.75 4.74
C ALA A 66 -4.69 0.53 5.99
N ALA A 67 -5.31 0.04 7.08
CA ALA A 67 -4.67 -0.17 8.38
C ALA A 67 -5.45 -1.17 9.26
N VAL A 68 -4.81 -1.66 10.33
CA VAL A 68 -5.41 -2.58 11.31
C VAL A 68 -5.07 -2.09 12.72
N VAL A 69 -6.07 -2.02 13.61
CA VAL A 69 -5.93 -1.62 15.02
C VAL A 69 -6.62 -2.67 15.89
N GLY A 70 -5.84 -3.51 16.57
CA GLY A 70 -6.37 -4.66 17.30
C GLY A 70 -7.15 -5.58 16.37
N ASP A 71 -8.41 -5.84 16.69
CA ASP A 71 -9.33 -6.65 15.88
C ASP A 71 -10.12 -5.84 14.83
N TYR A 72 -9.90 -4.52 14.75
CA TYR A 72 -10.59 -3.63 13.80
C TYR A 72 -9.74 -3.37 12.56
N VAL A 73 -10.39 -3.46 11.39
CA VAL A 73 -9.78 -3.20 10.08
C VAL A 73 -10.33 -1.89 9.52
N ILE A 74 -9.45 -1.05 8.99
CA ILE A 74 -9.80 0.21 8.31
C ILE A 74 -9.63 -0.02 6.81
N LEU A 75 -10.70 0.23 6.05
CA LEU A 75 -10.71 0.10 4.60
C LEU A 75 -10.37 1.44 3.92
N ASP A 76 -9.84 1.39 2.71
CA ASP A 76 -9.60 2.61 1.93
C ASP A 76 -10.92 3.36 1.66
N SER A 77 -12.01 2.63 1.45
CA SER A 77 -13.36 3.20 1.28
C SER A 77 -13.87 3.97 2.49
N ASP A 78 -13.48 3.60 3.71
CA ASP A 78 -13.88 4.32 4.93
C ASP A 78 -13.27 5.73 4.93
N ILE A 79 -12.01 5.86 4.51
CA ILE A 79 -11.30 7.14 4.45
C ILE A 79 -11.95 8.05 3.41
N GLU A 80 -12.25 7.52 2.23
CA GLU A 80 -12.93 8.28 1.17
C GLU A 80 -14.36 8.67 1.58
N LYS A 81 -15.09 7.77 2.24
CA LYS A 81 -16.43 8.04 2.75
C LYS A 81 -16.40 9.18 3.77
N THR A 82 -15.46 9.17 4.72
CA THR A 82 -15.34 10.27 5.68
C THR A 82 -15.03 11.61 5.00
N LEU A 83 -14.23 11.61 3.94
CA LEU A 83 -14.00 12.81 3.14
C LEU A 83 -15.29 13.31 2.45
N ILE A 84 -16.10 12.40 1.92
CA ILE A 84 -17.40 12.73 1.29
C ILE A 84 -18.39 13.26 2.34
N ASP A 85 -18.43 12.65 3.52
CA ASP A 85 -19.32 13.07 4.60
C ASP A 85 -18.94 14.47 5.11
N LEU A 86 -17.64 14.76 5.22
CA LEU A 86 -17.14 16.09 5.62
C LEU A 86 -17.43 17.15 4.55
N LYS A 87 -17.27 16.79 3.27
CA LYS A 87 -17.69 17.65 2.14
C LYS A 87 -19.18 17.95 2.20
N SER A 88 -20.00 16.95 2.50
CA SER A 88 -21.45 17.07 2.59
C SER A 88 -21.89 17.93 3.79
N GLN A 89 -21.09 17.95 4.86
CA GLN A 89 -21.25 18.83 6.02
C GLN A 89 -20.75 20.27 5.77
N GLY A 90 -20.21 20.56 4.57
CA GLY A 90 -19.70 21.89 4.22
C GLY A 90 -18.34 22.23 4.86
N ALA A 91 -17.59 21.23 5.33
CA ALA A 91 -16.25 21.43 5.85
C ALA A 91 -15.28 21.83 4.72
N SER A 92 -14.35 22.75 5.01
CA SER A 92 -13.31 23.12 4.06
C SER A 92 -12.43 21.91 3.76
N THR A 93 -12.36 21.53 2.49
CA THR A 93 -11.59 20.37 2.01
C THR A 93 -10.11 20.68 1.83
N GLU A 94 -9.71 21.92 2.05
CA GLU A 94 -8.39 22.44 1.69
C GLU A 94 -7.30 21.94 2.66
N ASP A 95 -7.66 21.73 3.92
CA ASP A 95 -6.72 21.33 4.98
C ASP A 95 -6.77 19.82 5.31
N ILE A 96 -7.71 19.08 4.70
CA ILE A 96 -7.98 17.69 5.06
C ILE A 96 -7.17 16.76 4.14
N THR A 97 -6.10 16.21 4.68
CA THR A 97 -5.27 15.21 3.99
C THR A 97 -5.75 13.79 4.24
N HIS A 98 -5.55 12.90 3.26
CA HIS A 98 -5.86 11.47 3.39
C HIS A 98 -5.20 10.83 4.61
N CYS A 99 -3.92 11.15 4.85
CA CYS A 99 -3.18 10.65 6.01
C CYS A 99 -3.72 11.23 7.33
N GLY A 100 -4.15 12.49 7.35
CA GLY A 100 -4.79 13.08 8.53
C GLY A 100 -6.12 12.41 8.89
N LEU A 101 -6.94 12.08 7.88
CA LEU A 101 -8.17 11.33 8.07
C LEU A 101 -7.90 9.89 8.55
N LEU A 102 -6.91 9.23 7.97
CA LEU A 102 -6.48 7.92 8.43
C LEU A 102 -6.05 7.95 9.90
N GLY A 103 -5.25 8.95 10.30
CA GLY A 103 -4.81 9.13 11.68
C GLY A 103 -5.99 9.27 12.65
N LYS A 104 -6.97 10.11 12.32
CA LYS A 104 -8.21 10.25 13.10
C LYS A 104 -8.95 8.92 13.22
N LEU A 105 -9.12 8.19 12.12
CA LEU A 105 -9.80 6.89 12.14
C LEU A 105 -9.04 5.88 13.00
N MET A 106 -7.71 5.89 12.99
CA MET A 106 -6.91 5.01 13.86
C MET A 106 -7.08 5.36 15.35
N GLU A 107 -7.15 6.65 15.69
CA GLU A 107 -7.44 7.09 17.07
C GLU A 107 -8.83 6.64 17.53
N ASP A 108 -9.85 6.83 16.69
CA ASP A 108 -11.24 6.43 17.01
C ASP A 108 -11.35 4.90 17.23
N ARG A 109 -10.66 4.09 16.41
CA ARG A 109 -10.63 2.62 16.60
C ARG A 109 -9.84 2.21 17.84
N LEU A 110 -8.78 2.93 18.19
CA LEU A 110 -8.03 2.68 19.42
C LEU A 110 -8.92 2.90 20.65
N TYR A 111 -9.67 4.00 20.70
CA TYR A 111 -10.60 4.26 21.79
C TYR A 111 -11.74 3.23 21.85
N ALA A 112 -12.29 2.85 20.70
CA ALA A 112 -13.31 1.80 20.65
C ALA A 112 -12.79 0.45 21.18
N ASN A 113 -11.54 0.09 20.85
CA ASN A 113 -10.93 -1.13 21.37
C ASN A 113 -10.77 -1.09 22.90
N GLN A 114 -10.32 0.06 23.44
CA GLN A 114 -10.18 0.24 24.88
C GLN A 114 -11.53 0.22 25.62
N ALA A 115 -12.58 0.84 25.05
CA ALA A 115 -13.91 0.85 25.66
C ALA A 115 -14.47 -0.57 25.87
N VAL A 116 -14.17 -1.50 24.96
CA VAL A 116 -14.53 -2.92 25.10
C VAL A 116 -13.79 -3.57 26.26
N GLN A 117 -12.50 -3.27 26.45
CA GLN A 117 -11.70 -3.79 27.57
C GLN A 117 -12.17 -3.24 28.91
N ASP A 118 -12.48 -1.95 28.96
CA ASP A 118 -12.98 -1.26 30.15
C ASP A 118 -14.46 -1.57 30.45
N SER A 119 -15.09 -2.45 29.67
CA SER A 119 -16.48 -2.89 29.83
C SER A 119 -17.49 -1.74 29.80
N ILE A 120 -17.22 -0.70 29.01
CA ILE A 120 -18.14 0.42 28.78
C ILE A 120 -19.15 -0.03 27.72
N LEU A 121 -20.24 -0.65 28.17
CA LEU A 121 -21.35 -1.06 27.32
C LEU A 121 -22.42 0.03 27.34
N VAL A 122 -22.88 0.43 26.15
CA VAL A 122 -23.99 1.38 25.98
C VAL A 122 -25.20 0.59 25.47
N SER A 123 -26.34 0.75 26.13
CA SER A 123 -27.60 0.11 25.72
C SER A 123 -28.33 0.95 24.66
N ASP A 124 -29.13 0.29 23.81
CA ASP A 124 -29.88 0.99 22.75
C ASP A 124 -30.85 2.05 23.31
N ASP A 125 -31.39 1.82 24.52
CA ASP A 125 -32.26 2.77 25.21
C ASP A 125 -31.53 4.08 25.55
N GLU A 126 -30.24 3.99 25.91
CA GLU A 126 -29.42 5.18 26.22
C GLU A 126 -29.08 6.00 24.98
N VAL A 127 -28.96 5.38 23.80
CA VAL A 127 -28.68 6.07 22.53
C VAL A 127 -29.94 6.75 21.98
N ASN A 128 -31.10 6.09 22.09
CA ASN A 128 -32.36 6.58 21.54
C ASN A 128 -33.10 7.58 22.44
N ALA A 129 -32.68 7.76 23.70
CA ALA A 129 -33.30 8.68 24.65
C ALA A 129 -32.94 10.18 24.42
N THR A 130 -32.20 10.50 23.35
CA THR A 130 -31.77 11.86 23.00
C THR A 130 -32.63 12.45 21.89
#